data_AF-A0AAD9G5B5-F1
#
_entry.id   AF-A0AAD9G5B5-F1
#
_cell.length_a   1.000
_cell.length_b   1.000
_cell.length_c   1.000
_cell.angle_alpha   90.00
_cell.angle_beta   90.00
_cell.angle_gamma   90.00
#
_symmetry.space_group_name_H-M   'P 1'
#
loop_
_entity.id
_entity.type
_entity.pdbx_description
1 polymer ?
#
loop_
_entity_poly.entity_id
_entity_poly.type
_entity_poly.pdbx_seq_one_letter_code
_entity_poly.pdbx_strand_id
1 'polypeptide(L)'
;MDPSDTSLLTSIRVVCRPQPEIYALDHVVHRVDALIFPSDRLTLSKCVEYNNIRLFTRVLKSLENVKTLCKFKKLQQFRLAMNAVATFGQLWMVKRLYNRHPAALNATTAFLAGKSGNLEMLQWVYEEKKHLMSVNSYAAVYKAFKCSHGELNTVWWLVKTFPNATFDVETRTLGSGEVGGGTGQIQVQ
;
A
#
# COMPACT_ATOMS: atom_id res chain seq x y z
N MET A 1 -0.31 -19.52 -29.23
CA MET A 1 -1.28 -19.85 -28.16
C MET A 1 -0.65 -19.38 -26.87
N ASP A 2 -1.17 -18.30 -26.29
CA ASP A 2 -0.54 -17.63 -25.14
C ASP A 2 -0.60 -18.49 -23.87
N PRO A 3 0.53 -18.67 -23.14
CA PRO A 3 0.60 -19.40 -21.87
C PRO A 3 0.13 -18.51 -20.70
N SER A 4 -0.99 -17.81 -20.86
CA SER A 4 -1.48 -16.87 -19.85
C SER A 4 -2.35 -17.57 -18.80
N ASP A 5 -1.70 -18.30 -17.90
CA ASP A 5 -2.08 -18.50 -16.49
C ASP A 5 -3.60 -18.42 -16.19
N THR A 6 -4.35 -19.46 -16.55
CA THR A 6 -5.62 -19.79 -15.90
C THR A 6 -5.37 -20.86 -14.83
N SER A 7 -4.40 -20.61 -13.94
CA SER A 7 -4.11 -21.53 -12.85
C SER A 7 -5.29 -21.64 -11.88
N LEU A 8 -6.01 -22.76 -11.94
CA LEU A 8 -7.15 -23.08 -11.09
C LEU A 8 -6.84 -22.89 -9.60
N LEU A 9 -7.84 -22.51 -8.81
CA LEU A 9 -7.71 -22.48 -7.35
C LEU A 9 -7.23 -23.84 -6.83
N THR A 10 -6.35 -23.82 -5.83
CA THR A 10 -5.81 -25.05 -5.24
C THR A 10 -6.91 -25.92 -4.65
N SER A 11 -7.96 -25.33 -4.09
CA SER A 11 -9.15 -26.05 -3.62
C SER A 11 -9.81 -26.86 -4.73
N ILE A 12 -9.94 -26.29 -5.93
CA ILE A 12 -10.52 -26.98 -7.09
C ILE A 12 -9.59 -28.08 -7.57
N ARG A 13 -8.29 -27.83 -7.62
CA ARG A 13 -7.31 -28.89 -7.94
C ARG A 13 -7.38 -30.05 -6.95
N VAL A 14 -7.60 -29.77 -5.66
CA VAL A 14 -7.72 -30.81 -4.62
C VAL A 14 -9.06 -31.56 -4.74
N VAL A 15 -10.17 -30.86 -4.95
CA VAL A 15 -11.51 -31.45 -5.07
C VAL A 15 -11.65 -32.27 -6.36
N CYS A 16 -11.08 -31.80 -7.47
CA CYS A 16 -11.16 -32.47 -8.76
C CYS A 16 -10.08 -33.56 -8.94
N ARG A 17 -9.04 -33.64 -8.09
CA ARG A 17 -8.00 -34.67 -8.16
C ARG A 17 -8.54 -36.11 -8.09
N PRO A 18 -9.50 -36.46 -7.21
CA PRO A 18 -10.10 -37.80 -7.19
C PRO A 18 -11.15 -38.05 -8.29
N GLN A 19 -11.53 -37.03 -9.08
CA GLN A 19 -12.60 -37.13 -10.10
C GLN A 19 -12.08 -36.77 -11.50
N PRO A 20 -11.37 -37.69 -12.18
CA PRO A 20 -10.72 -37.41 -13.46
C PRO A 20 -11.71 -37.05 -14.57
N GLU A 21 -12.95 -37.57 -14.53
CA GLU A 21 -13.99 -37.25 -15.52
C GLU A 21 -14.42 -35.78 -15.48
N ILE A 22 -14.47 -35.18 -14.28
CA ILE A 22 -14.79 -33.75 -14.11
C ILE A 22 -13.57 -32.88 -14.38
N TYR A 23 -12.37 -33.33 -13.98
CA TYR A 23 -11.13 -32.61 -14.25
C TYR A 23 -10.80 -32.54 -15.75
N ALA A 24 -11.23 -33.52 -16.55
CA ALA A 24 -11.09 -33.51 -18.01
C ALA A 24 -11.98 -32.44 -18.70
N LEU A 25 -13.00 -31.94 -18.01
CA LEU A 25 -13.90 -30.92 -18.54
C LEU A 25 -13.42 -29.52 -18.14
N ASP A 26 -12.36 -29.02 -18.81
CA ASP A 26 -11.71 -27.74 -18.51
C ASP A 26 -12.70 -26.57 -18.32
N HIS A 27 -13.72 -26.49 -19.17
CA HIS A 27 -14.74 -25.44 -19.11
C HIS A 27 -15.59 -25.50 -17.82
N VAL A 28 -15.89 -26.69 -17.31
CA VAL A 28 -16.62 -26.88 -16.05
C VAL A 28 -15.74 -26.47 -14.89
N VAL A 29 -14.49 -26.91 -14.88
CA VAL A 29 -13.53 -26.58 -13.82
C VAL A 29 -13.28 -25.07 -13.76
N HIS A 30 -13.19 -24.40 -14.91
CA HIS A 30 -13.12 -22.94 -14.99
C HIS A 30 -14.40 -22.22 -14.57
N ARG A 31 -15.60 -22.77 -14.86
CA ARG A 31 -16.86 -22.21 -14.36
C ARG A 31 -17.01 -22.36 -12.85
N VAL A 32 -16.58 -23.49 -12.30
CA VAL A 32 -16.51 -23.70 -10.85
C VAL A 32 -15.49 -22.76 -10.21
N ASP A 33 -14.33 -22.52 -10.85
CA ASP A 33 -13.35 -21.50 -10.42
C ASP A 33 -13.94 -20.09 -10.39
N ALA A 34 -14.73 -19.74 -11.41
CA ALA A 34 -15.43 -18.47 -11.46
C ALA A 34 -16.55 -18.35 -10.41
N LEU A 35 -17.29 -19.45 -10.13
CA LEU A 35 -18.41 -19.47 -9.19
C LEU A 35 -17.98 -19.55 -7.72
N ILE A 36 -16.90 -20.28 -7.41
CA ILE A 36 -16.29 -20.34 -6.07
C ILE A 36 -15.67 -18.99 -5.69
N PHE A 37 -15.61 -18.03 -6.61
CA PHE A 37 -15.24 -16.67 -6.32
C PHE A 37 -16.47 -15.75 -6.14
N PRO A 38 -17.29 -15.88 -5.07
CA PRO A 38 -18.29 -14.86 -4.76
C PRO A 38 -17.59 -13.66 -4.12
N SER A 39 -17.39 -12.66 -4.97
CA SER A 39 -16.57 -11.46 -4.83
C SER A 39 -17.17 -10.35 -3.97
N ASP A 40 -18.36 -10.52 -3.38
CA ASP A 40 -19.08 -9.39 -2.78
C ASP A 40 -18.49 -8.94 -1.44
N ARG A 41 -17.83 -9.85 -0.70
CA ARG A 41 -17.24 -9.56 0.61
C ARG A 41 -15.74 -9.26 0.56
N LEU A 42 -15.07 -9.61 -0.54
CA LEU A 42 -13.62 -9.54 -0.65
C LEU A 42 -13.19 -8.35 -1.51
N THR A 43 -13.12 -7.18 -0.88
CA THR A 43 -12.62 -5.95 -1.47
C THR A 43 -11.11 -6.04 -1.76
N LEU A 44 -10.64 -5.32 -2.79
CA LEU A 44 -9.23 -5.24 -3.14
C LEU A 44 -8.33 -4.84 -1.96
N SER A 45 -8.81 -3.96 -1.08
CA SER A 45 -8.09 -3.56 0.14
C SER A 45 -7.94 -4.70 1.15
N LYS A 46 -8.96 -5.54 1.32
CA LYS A 46 -8.94 -6.66 2.27
C LYS A 46 -8.04 -7.80 1.79
N CYS A 47 -7.87 -7.94 0.48
CA CYS A 47 -6.95 -8.92 -0.11
C CYS A 47 -5.49 -8.68 0.26
N VAL A 48 -5.14 -7.42 0.54
CA VAL A 48 -3.78 -7.00 0.90
C VAL A 48 -3.31 -7.68 2.19
N GLU A 49 -4.22 -7.88 3.15
CA GLU A 49 -3.92 -8.52 4.43
C GLU A 49 -3.40 -9.96 4.26
N TYR A 50 -3.84 -10.65 3.20
CA TYR A 50 -3.45 -12.04 2.93
C TYR A 50 -2.13 -12.17 2.16
N ASN A 51 -1.59 -11.06 1.61
CA ASN A 51 -0.36 -11.02 0.80
C ASN A 51 -0.26 -12.16 -0.25
N ASN A 52 -1.40 -12.58 -0.82
CA ASN A 52 -1.47 -13.72 -1.72
C ASN A 52 -1.58 -13.26 -3.17
N ILE A 53 -0.53 -13.53 -3.96
CA ILE A 53 -0.41 -13.10 -5.36
C ILE A 53 -1.57 -13.59 -6.22
N ARG A 54 -2.04 -14.83 -6.02
CA ARG A 54 -3.10 -15.44 -6.83
C ARG A 54 -4.44 -14.80 -6.53
N LEU A 55 -4.77 -14.68 -5.24
CA LEU A 55 -6.02 -14.05 -4.80
C LEU A 55 -6.05 -12.59 -5.24
N PHE A 56 -4.97 -11.84 -4.99
CA PHE A 56 -4.86 -10.44 -5.39
C PHE A 56 -5.02 -10.25 -6.91
N THR A 57 -4.35 -11.07 -7.72
CA THR A 57 -4.46 -10.97 -9.19
C THR A 57 -5.88 -11.28 -9.68
N ARG A 58 -6.54 -12.27 -9.08
CA ARG A 58 -7.94 -12.59 -9.41
C ARG A 58 -8.89 -11.45 -9.05
N VAL A 59 -8.78 -10.90 -7.84
CA VAL A 59 -9.63 -9.80 -7.37
C VAL A 59 -9.44 -8.56 -8.23
N LEU A 60 -8.18 -8.24 -8.56
CA LEU A 60 -7.85 -7.13 -9.44
C LEU A 60 -8.49 -7.29 -10.83
N LYS A 61 -8.37 -8.47 -11.46
CA LYS A 61 -9.03 -8.78 -12.74
C LYS A 61 -10.56 -8.68 -12.64
N SER A 62 -11.14 -9.21 -11.57
CA SER A 62 -12.59 -9.12 -11.31
C SER A 62 -13.05 -7.65 -11.25
N LEU A 63 -12.38 -6.82 -10.45
CA LEU A 63 -12.72 -5.40 -10.29
C LEU A 63 -12.64 -4.62 -11.61
N GLU A 64 -11.67 -4.92 -12.46
CA GLU A 64 -11.53 -4.30 -13.78
C GLU A 64 -12.69 -4.66 -14.71
N ASN A 65 -13.07 -5.94 -14.72
CA ASN A 65 -14.15 -6.49 -15.55
C ASN A 65 -15.54 -6.02 -15.13
N VAL A 66 -15.73 -5.52 -13.91
CA VAL A 66 -17.00 -4.96 -13.46
C VAL A 66 -17.31 -3.68 -14.25
N LYS A 67 -18.13 -3.81 -15.30
CA LYS A 67 -18.56 -2.70 -16.17
C LYS A 67 -19.55 -1.76 -15.48
N THR A 68 -20.28 -2.24 -14.48
CA THR A 68 -21.32 -1.49 -13.75
C THR A 68 -20.75 -0.43 -12.80
N LEU A 69 -19.45 -0.50 -12.47
CA LEU A 69 -18.83 0.41 -11.51
C LEU A 69 -18.34 1.70 -12.20
N CYS A 70 -18.85 2.85 -11.77
CA CYS A 70 -18.42 4.14 -12.31
C CYS A 70 -16.92 4.40 -12.04
N LYS A 71 -16.29 5.23 -12.89
CA LYS A 71 -14.85 5.55 -12.82
C LYS A 71 -14.43 6.01 -11.41
N PHE A 72 -15.26 6.81 -10.75
CA PHE A 72 -15.00 7.31 -9.41
C PHE A 72 -14.92 6.19 -8.36
N LYS A 73 -15.89 5.27 -8.35
CA LYS A 73 -15.91 4.13 -7.41
C LYS A 73 -14.74 3.17 -7.66
N LYS A 74 -14.35 2.96 -8.93
CA LYS A 74 -13.13 2.20 -9.27
C LYS A 74 -11.90 2.87 -8.66
N LEU A 75 -11.69 4.15 -8.93
CA LEU A 75 -10.55 4.89 -8.38
C LEU A 75 -10.53 4.87 -6.85
N GLN A 76 -11.69 4.97 -6.18
CA GLN A 76 -11.77 4.87 -4.72
C GLN A 76 -11.32 3.49 -4.21
N GLN A 77 -11.74 2.40 -4.84
CA GLN A 77 -11.28 1.04 -4.51
C GLN A 77 -9.76 0.90 -4.66
N PHE A 78 -9.19 1.43 -5.75
CA PHE A 78 -7.75 1.45 -5.97
C PHE A 78 -7.01 2.28 -4.92
N ARG A 79 -7.54 3.45 -4.53
CA ARG A 79 -6.95 4.29 -3.47
C ARG A 79 -6.95 3.59 -2.11
N LEU A 80 -8.06 2.95 -1.74
CA LEU A 80 -8.16 2.18 -0.49
C LEU A 80 -7.17 1.02 -0.48
N ALA A 81 -7.05 0.30 -1.59
CA ALA A 81 -6.05 -0.75 -1.73
C ALA A 81 -4.63 -0.19 -1.64
N MET A 82 -4.32 0.90 -2.36
CA MET A 82 -2.99 1.52 -2.33
C MET A 82 -2.57 1.93 -0.91
N ASN A 83 -3.50 2.51 -0.14
CA ASN A 83 -3.27 2.89 1.24
C ASN A 83 -3.02 1.68 2.15
N ALA A 84 -3.81 0.61 2.00
CA ALA A 84 -3.60 -0.63 2.75
C ALA A 84 -2.22 -1.22 2.44
N VAL A 85 -1.87 -1.36 1.17
CA VAL A 85 -0.58 -1.91 0.74
C VAL A 85 0.59 -1.07 1.26
N ALA A 86 0.47 0.26 1.22
CA ALA A 86 1.49 1.16 1.74
C ALA A 86 1.69 1.01 3.25
N THR A 87 0.61 0.79 4.00
CA THR A 87 0.66 0.54 5.45
C THR A 87 1.39 -0.76 5.78
N PHE A 88 1.22 -1.80 4.98
CA PHE A 88 1.90 -3.08 5.15
C PHE A 88 3.31 -3.15 4.54
N GLY A 89 3.77 -2.11 3.84
CA GLY A 89 5.10 -2.11 3.23
C GLY A 89 5.26 -3.09 2.05
N GLN A 90 4.17 -3.52 1.40
CA GLN A 90 4.21 -4.56 0.36
C GLN A 90 4.50 -3.96 -1.05
N LEU A 91 5.77 -3.67 -1.34
CA LEU A 91 6.20 -2.97 -2.57
C LEU A 91 5.68 -3.58 -3.89
N TRP A 92 5.69 -4.90 -4.02
CA TRP A 92 5.26 -5.59 -5.25
C TRP A 92 3.79 -5.33 -5.58
N MET A 93 2.91 -5.23 -4.57
CA MET A 93 1.49 -4.92 -4.75
C MET A 93 1.28 -3.47 -5.11
N VAL A 94 2.05 -2.54 -4.52
CA VAL A 94 1.98 -1.11 -4.85
C VAL A 94 2.32 -0.90 -6.32
N LYS A 95 3.44 -1.48 -6.78
CA LYS A 95 3.86 -1.42 -8.19
C LYS A 95 2.78 -1.98 -9.12
N ARG A 96 2.17 -3.11 -8.74
CA ARG A 96 1.12 -3.76 -9.54
C ARG A 96 -0.17 -2.93 -9.60
N LEU A 97 -0.57 -2.27 -8.51
CA LEU A 97 -1.70 -1.33 -8.50
C LEU A 97 -1.40 -0.06 -9.30
N TYR A 98 -0.18 0.46 -9.17
CA TYR A 98 0.25 1.69 -9.83
C TYR A 98 0.26 1.55 -11.35
N ASN A 99 0.76 0.43 -11.87
CA ASN A 99 0.75 0.13 -13.31
C ASN A 99 -0.66 0.10 -13.92
N ARG A 100 -1.70 -0.18 -13.11
CA ARG A 100 -3.10 -0.19 -13.56
C ARG A 100 -3.79 1.15 -13.35
N HIS A 101 -3.52 1.81 -12.22
CA HIS A 101 -4.19 3.06 -11.87
C HIS A 101 -3.25 4.04 -11.17
N PRO A 102 -2.38 4.76 -11.90
CA PRO A 102 -1.36 5.63 -11.30
C PRO A 102 -1.95 6.83 -10.55
N ALA A 103 -3.19 7.23 -10.88
CA ALA A 103 -3.94 8.26 -10.16
C ALA A 103 -4.38 7.85 -8.74
N ALA A 104 -4.24 6.57 -8.39
CA ALA A 104 -4.52 6.09 -7.03
C ALA A 104 -3.40 6.43 -6.03
N LEU A 105 -2.16 6.62 -6.51
CA LEU A 105 -1.04 7.05 -5.68
C LEU A 105 -1.21 8.54 -5.31
N ASN A 106 -1.43 8.82 -4.02
CA ASN A 106 -1.70 10.13 -3.46
C ASN A 106 -0.90 10.43 -2.19
N ALA A 107 -1.06 11.63 -1.62
CA ALA A 107 -0.35 12.06 -0.42
C ALA A 107 -0.63 11.17 0.81
N THR A 108 -1.85 10.63 0.93
CA THR A 108 -2.19 9.67 1.99
C THR A 108 -1.39 8.38 1.86
N THR A 109 -1.23 7.85 0.64
CA THR A 109 -0.38 6.68 0.38
C THR A 109 1.07 6.96 0.77
N ALA A 110 1.62 8.12 0.37
CA ALA A 110 2.98 8.52 0.73
C ALA A 110 3.17 8.63 2.25
N PHE A 111 2.20 9.21 2.95
CA PHE A 111 2.18 9.27 4.42
C PHE A 111 2.19 7.89 5.07
N LEU A 112 1.39 6.95 4.54
CA LEU A 112 1.32 5.57 5.06
C LEU A 112 2.58 4.77 4.73
N ALA A 113 3.22 5.02 3.59
CA ALA A 113 4.54 4.47 3.28
C ALA A 113 5.60 4.96 4.28
N GLY A 114 5.55 6.23 4.68
CA GLY A 114 6.39 6.73 5.78
C GLY A 114 6.10 6.02 7.10
N LYS A 115 4.82 5.77 7.40
CA LYS A 115 4.42 5.05 8.62
C LYS A 115 4.89 3.58 8.64
N SER A 116 4.98 2.91 7.49
CA SER A 116 5.38 1.50 7.44
C SER A 116 6.87 1.29 7.69
N GLY A 117 7.69 2.36 7.62
CA GLY A 117 9.14 2.27 7.82
C GLY A 117 9.88 1.56 6.69
N ASN A 118 9.19 1.18 5.61
CA ASN A 118 9.82 0.48 4.49
C ASN A 118 10.57 1.46 3.58
N LEU A 119 11.91 1.45 3.67
CA LEU A 119 12.78 2.33 2.87
C LEU A 119 12.62 2.15 1.37
N GLU A 120 12.56 0.90 0.87
CA GLU A 120 12.42 0.63 -0.56
C GLU A 120 11.12 1.21 -1.12
N MET A 121 10.04 1.16 -0.32
CA MET A 121 8.77 1.76 -0.68
C MET A 121 8.86 3.28 -0.72
N LEU A 122 9.51 3.89 0.27
CA LEU A 122 9.70 5.35 0.32
C LEU A 122 10.51 5.86 -0.86
N GLN A 123 11.62 5.18 -1.19
CA GLN A 123 12.44 5.46 -2.36
C GLN A 123 11.61 5.36 -3.64
N TRP A 124 10.84 4.28 -3.80
CA TRP A 124 9.99 4.10 -4.97
C TRP A 124 8.91 5.17 -5.10
N VAL A 125 8.23 5.56 -4.00
CA VAL A 125 7.23 6.64 -4.03
C VAL A 125 7.89 7.98 -4.40
N TYR A 126 9.09 8.25 -3.88
CA TYR A 126 9.83 9.46 -4.21
C TYR A 126 10.23 9.49 -5.69
N GLU A 127 10.73 8.39 -6.25
CA GLU A 127 11.11 8.29 -7.65
C GLU A 127 9.93 8.50 -8.59
N GLU A 128 8.79 7.87 -8.31
CA GLU A 128 7.60 7.95 -9.16
C GLU A 128 6.87 9.29 -9.04
N LYS A 129 6.76 9.84 -7.81
CA LYS A 129 6.03 11.08 -7.54
C LYS A 129 6.69 11.94 -6.46
N LYS A 130 7.81 12.56 -6.81
CA LYS A 130 8.56 13.51 -5.95
C LYS A 130 7.68 14.55 -5.25
N HIS A 131 6.67 15.10 -5.94
CA HIS A 131 5.77 16.12 -5.38
C HIS A 131 4.91 15.61 -4.21
N LEU A 132 4.68 14.30 -4.09
CA LEU A 132 3.97 13.72 -2.94
C LEU A 132 4.83 13.69 -1.67
N MET A 133 6.13 13.97 -1.78
CA MET A 133 7.04 14.09 -0.64
C MET A 133 7.67 15.49 -0.54
N SER A 134 7.21 16.47 -1.34
CA SER A 134 7.69 17.85 -1.29
C SER A 134 6.88 18.71 -0.30
N VAL A 135 7.19 20.02 -0.26
CA VAL A 135 6.84 21.04 0.75
C VAL A 135 5.39 21.01 1.29
N ASN A 136 4.40 20.56 0.52
CA ASN A 136 3.00 20.45 0.99
C ASN A 136 2.68 19.12 1.70
N SER A 137 3.61 18.16 1.72
CA SER A 137 3.45 16.82 2.27
C SER A 137 4.65 16.38 3.12
N TYR A 138 5.22 17.31 3.88
CA TYR A 138 6.23 16.99 4.92
C TYR A 138 5.74 15.94 5.92
N ALA A 139 4.43 15.74 6.05
CA ALA A 139 3.85 14.69 6.88
C ALA A 139 4.41 13.30 6.57
N ALA A 140 4.68 12.98 5.29
CA ALA A 140 5.23 11.67 4.92
C ALA A 140 6.70 11.52 5.35
N VAL A 141 7.52 12.53 5.10
CA VAL A 141 8.95 12.58 5.48
C VAL A 141 9.10 12.55 7.01
N TYR A 142 8.34 13.39 7.72
CA TYR A 142 8.30 13.41 9.18
C TYR A 142 7.88 12.06 9.76
N LYS A 143 6.84 11.44 9.18
CA LYS A 143 6.36 10.14 9.65
C LYS A 143 7.39 9.05 9.39
N ALA A 144 8.05 9.05 8.23
CA ALA A 144 9.16 8.16 7.91
C ALA A 144 10.30 8.30 8.90
N PHE A 145 10.70 9.53 9.25
CA PHE A 145 11.74 9.76 10.25
C PHE A 145 11.34 9.18 11.61
N LYS A 146 10.13 9.50 12.11
CA LYS A 146 9.62 9.00 13.39
C LYS A 146 9.48 7.47 13.43
N CYS A 147 9.10 6.87 12.32
CA CYS A 147 8.87 5.42 12.19
C CYS A 147 10.10 4.65 11.69
N SER A 148 11.23 5.32 11.46
CA SER A 148 12.47 4.67 11.04
C SER A 148 13.10 3.80 12.13
N HIS A 149 12.62 3.89 13.39
CA HIS A 149 13.14 3.12 14.54
C HIS A 149 14.67 3.22 14.74
N GLY A 150 15.32 4.26 14.20
CA GLY A 150 16.78 4.39 14.25
C GLY A 150 17.51 3.60 13.16
N GLU A 151 16.82 3.07 12.16
CA GLU A 151 17.45 2.48 10.97
C GLU A 151 18.25 3.55 10.23
N LEU A 152 19.57 3.46 10.37
CA LEU A 152 20.51 4.44 9.88
C LEU A 152 20.37 4.69 8.37
N ASN A 153 20.07 3.65 7.59
CA ASN A 153 19.88 3.75 6.14
C ASN A 153 18.69 4.64 5.77
N THR A 154 17.58 4.50 6.49
CA THR A 154 16.36 5.27 6.27
C THR A 154 16.57 6.72 6.66
N VAL A 155 17.17 6.98 7.83
CA VAL A 155 17.49 8.32 8.29
C VAL A 155 18.49 9.01 7.35
N TRP A 156 19.57 8.32 6.98
CA TRP A 156 20.59 8.86 6.07
C TRP A 156 20.00 9.22 4.71
N TRP A 157 19.15 8.34 4.15
CA TRP A 157 18.46 8.64 2.90
C TRP A 157 17.55 9.86 3.03
N LEU A 158 16.78 9.98 4.13
CA LEU A 158 15.91 11.13 4.37
C LEU A 158 16.69 12.44 4.52
N VAL A 159 17.77 12.46 5.31
CA VAL A 159 18.65 13.63 5.49
C VAL A 159 19.27 14.07 4.16
N LYS A 160 19.78 13.11 3.39
CA LYS A 160 20.39 13.38 2.08
C LYS A 160 19.37 13.91 1.06
N THR A 161 18.16 13.35 1.07
CA THR A 161 17.13 13.66 0.07
C THR A 161 16.34 14.92 0.42
N PHE A 162 16.17 15.20 1.71
CA PHE A 162 15.38 16.32 2.22
C PHE A 162 16.14 17.09 3.33
N PRO A 163 17.26 17.76 3.00
CA PRO A 163 18.08 18.46 3.99
C PRO A 163 17.32 19.54 4.75
N ASN A 164 16.36 20.21 4.11
CA ASN A 164 15.54 21.24 4.76
C ASN A 164 14.48 20.66 5.71
N ALA A 165 14.07 19.41 5.49
CA ALA A 165 13.10 18.74 6.36
C ALA A 165 13.69 18.40 7.72
N THR A 166 14.98 18.07 7.76
CA THR A 166 15.64 17.53 8.95
C THR A 166 15.94 18.60 9.99
N PHE A 167 16.20 19.84 9.57
CA PHE A 167 16.32 20.98 10.49
C PHE A 167 15.00 21.29 11.21
N ASP A 168 13.86 21.15 10.52
CA ASP A 168 12.53 21.39 11.08
C ASP A 168 12.07 20.26 12.03
N VAL A 169 12.62 19.05 11.84
CA VAL A 169 12.39 17.91 12.73
C VAL A 169 13.13 18.11 14.04
N GLU A 170 14.44 18.44 14.01
CA GLU A 170 15.26 18.66 15.21
C GLU A 170 14.68 19.77 16.10
N THR A 171 14.30 20.90 15.50
CA THR A 171 13.72 22.04 16.24
C THR A 171 12.38 21.70 16.90
N ARG A 172 11.52 20.89 16.26
CA ARG A 172 10.25 20.44 16.88
C ARG A 172 10.43 19.32 17.91
N THR A 173 11.38 18.42 17.73
CA THR A 173 11.67 17.37 18.73
C THR A 173 12.27 17.95 20.00
N LEU A 174 13.10 18.99 19.88
CA LEU A 174 13.66 19.72 21.03
C LEU A 174 12.61 20.60 21.73
N GLY A 175 11.60 21.10 21.01
CA GLY A 175 10.46 21.80 21.61
C GLY A 175 9.43 20.92 22.32
N SER A 176 9.62 19.60 22.36
CA SER A 176 8.67 18.63 22.95
C SER A 176 9.16 17.97 24.25
N GLY A 177 10.34 18.34 24.75
CA GLY A 177 10.87 17.92 26.03
C GLY A 177 11.21 19.14 26.89
N GLU A 178 10.64 19.18 28.09
CA GLU A 178 10.91 20.17 29.16
C GLU A 178 10.22 21.54 29.04
N VAL A 179 8.95 21.58 29.45
CA VAL A 179 8.49 22.70 30.29
C VAL A 179 8.23 22.13 31.68
N GLY A 180 9.33 21.86 32.40
CA GLY A 180 9.32 21.73 33.85
C GLY A 180 9.01 23.10 34.45
N GLY A 181 8.00 23.15 35.30
CA GLY A 181 7.52 24.37 35.93
C GLY A 181 8.63 25.13 36.65
N GLY A 182 8.71 26.43 36.37
CA GLY A 182 9.56 27.39 37.05
C GLY A 182 8.87 28.75 37.05
N THR A 183 7.78 28.88 37.81
CA THR A 183 7.20 30.18 38.14
C THR A 183 8.16 30.92 39.06
N GLY A 184 9.06 31.71 38.50
CA GLY A 184 9.86 32.71 39.19
C GLY A 184 9.39 34.09 38.78
N GLN A 185 8.56 34.71 39.63
CA GLN A 185 8.11 36.09 39.50
C GLN A 185 9.31 37.03 39.42
N ILE A 186 9.30 37.97 38.47
CA ILE A 186 10.04 39.22 38.59
C ILE A 186 8.98 40.32 38.59
N GLN A 187 8.62 40.77 39.80
CA GLN A 187 7.95 42.05 39.98
C GLN A 187 8.94 43.16 39.69
N VAL A 188 8.54 44.06 38.80
CA VAL A 188 9.19 45.34 38.58
C VAL A 188 8.60 46.31 39.61
N GLN A 189 9.44 46.85 40.48
CA GLN A 189 9.18 48.11 41.18
C GLN A 189 10.49 48.88 41.31
#